data_AF-A0A7C2WIQ5-F1
#
_entry.id   AF-A0A7C2WIQ5-F1
#
_cell.length_a   1.000
_cell.length_b   1.000
_cell.length_c   1.000
_cell.angle_alpha   90.00
_cell.angle_beta   90.00
_cell.angle_gamma   90.00
#
_symmetry.space_group_name_H-M   'P 1'
#
loop_
_entity.id
_entity.type
_entity.pdbx_description
1 polymer ?
#
loop_
_entity_poly.entity_id
_entity_poly.type
_entity_poly.pdbx_seq_one_letter_code
_entity_poly.pdbx_strand_id
1 'polypeptide(L)' 'MRQGCISLGMIQCDNCKIFIPHGERYLLIDNEDGAGTEAGKRSCYCLNCSLEKGLAEYREEKGERVLTFFPGETYNV' A
#
# COMPACT_ATOMS: atom_id res chain seq x y z
N MET A 1 -7.53 -3.10 8.15
CA MET A 1 -7.90 -2.63 6.77
C MET A 1 -6.66 -2.23 5.95
N ARG A 2 -6.71 -2.14 4.61
CA ARG A 2 -5.58 -1.65 3.78
C ARG A 2 -6.14 -0.70 2.68
N GLN A 3 -5.40 0.33 2.29
CA GLN A 3 -5.89 1.41 1.44
C GLN A 3 -4.79 1.97 0.53
N GLY A 4 -5.07 2.09 -0.77
CA GLY A 4 -4.23 2.84 -1.70
C GLY A 4 -4.47 4.35 -1.57
N CYS A 5 -3.38 5.13 -1.51
CA CYS A 5 -3.41 6.56 -1.27
C CYS A 5 -2.48 7.32 -2.24
N ILE A 6 -2.67 8.64 -2.35
CA ILE A 6 -1.78 9.57 -3.06
C ILE A 6 -1.16 10.52 -2.04
N SER A 7 0.17 10.65 -2.05
CA SER A 7 0.92 11.47 -1.10
C SER A 7 0.82 12.96 -1.42
N LEU A 8 0.73 13.79 -0.38
CA LEU A 8 0.92 15.24 -0.45
C LEU A 8 2.38 15.67 -0.23
N GLY A 9 3.33 14.73 -0.19
CA GLY A 9 4.76 14.99 0.05
C GLY A 9 5.21 14.90 1.52
N MET A 10 4.28 14.69 2.45
CA MET A 10 4.54 14.70 3.90
C MET A 10 4.54 13.31 4.54
N ILE A 11 4.27 12.27 3.75
CA ILE A 11 4.14 10.90 4.24
C ILE A 11 5.50 10.20 4.18
N GLN A 12 5.91 9.53 5.25
CA GLN A 12 7.16 8.75 5.29
C GLN A 12 6.87 7.25 5.09
N CYS A 13 7.67 6.58 4.28
CA CYS A 13 7.60 5.11 4.15
C CYS A 13 8.22 4.44 5.38
N ASP A 14 7.51 3.49 5.99
CA ASP A 14 7.98 2.80 7.19
C ASP A 14 9.14 1.84 6.93
N ASN A 15 9.32 1.38 5.69
CA ASN A 15 10.42 0.48 5.33
C ASN A 15 11.70 1.24 5.01
N CYS A 16 11.69 2.07 3.95
CA CYS A 16 12.89 2.77 3.49
C CYS A 16 13.14 4.10 4.21
N LYS A 17 12.19 4.58 5.02
CA LYS A 17 12.26 5.86 5.76
C LYS A 17 12.40 7.11 4.88
N ILE A 18 12.19 6.98 3.58
CA ILE A 18 12.17 8.11 2.64
C ILE A 18 10.76 8.72 2.62
N PHE A 19 10.69 10.05 2.53
CA PHE A 19 9.43 10.77 2.29
C PHE A 19 8.91 10.47 0.88
N ILE A 20 7.63 10.11 0.81
CA ILE A 20 6.93 9.79 -0.43
C ILE A 20 6.62 11.11 -1.14
N PRO A 21 7.15 11.35 -2.36
CA PRO A 21 6.95 12.61 -3.07
C PRO A 21 5.48 12.96 -3.27
N HIS A 22 5.20 14.25 -3.45
CA HIS A 22 3.85 14.71 -3.79
C HIS A 22 3.37 14.07 -5.10
N GLY A 23 2.14 13.56 -5.12
CA GLY A 23 1.54 12.91 -6.28
C GLY A 23 1.86 11.42 -6.40
N GLU A 24 2.80 10.89 -5.62
CA GLU A 24 3.16 9.48 -5.67
C GLU A 24 2.19 8.60 -4.88
N ARG A 25 2.04 7.36 -5.33
CA ARG A 25 1.15 6.36 -4.72
C ARG A 25 1.83 5.64 -3.55
N TYR A 26 1.02 5.32 -2.54
CA TYR A 26 1.46 4.53 -1.39
C TYR A 26 0.34 3.67 -0.83
N LEU A 27 0.73 2.65 -0.05
CA LEU A 27 -0.18 1.75 0.64
C LEU A 27 -0.21 2.08 2.14
N LEU A 28 -1.41 2.31 2.67
CA LEU A 28 -1.67 2.39 4.10
C LEU A 28 -2.27 1.05 4.57
N ILE A 29 -1.74 0.50 5.65
CA ILE A 29 -2.23 -0.73 6.29
C ILE A 29 -2.63 -0.37 7.71
N ASP A 30 -3.91 -0.48 8.02
CA ASP A 30 -4.43 -0.43 9.38
C ASP A 30 -4.26 -1.82 10.01
N ASN A 31 -3.28 -1.94 10.91
CA ASN A 31 -3.09 -3.15 11.70
C ASN A 31 -4.04 -3.03 12.91
N GLU A 32 -5.20 -3.67 12.78
CA GLU A 32 -6.16 -3.80 13.88
C GLU A 32 -5.55 -4.73 14.94
N ASP A 33 -4.77 -4.18 15.85
CA ASP A 33 -4.44 -4.87 17.09
C ASP A 33 -5.67 -4.77 18.00
N GLY A 34 -6.16 -5.95 18.44
CA GLY A 34 -7.50 -6.15 18.95
C GLY A 34 -7.97 -5.21 20.07
N ALA A 35 -9.26 -4.90 20.00
CA ALA A 35 -10.13 -4.44 21.09
C ALA A 35 -9.56 -3.37 22.05
N GLY A 36 -9.77 -2.11 21.68
CA GLY A 36 -9.91 -1.02 22.64
C GLY A 36 -8.61 -0.50 23.22
N THR A 37 -7.96 0.42 22.51
CA THR A 37 -7.22 1.58 23.02
C THR A 37 -6.58 2.29 21.82
N GLU A 38 -6.68 3.61 21.76
CA GLU A 38 -5.83 4.56 21.01
C GLU A 38 -5.34 4.12 19.61
N ALA A 39 -5.95 4.68 18.55
CA ALA A 39 -5.49 4.69 17.14
C ALA A 39 -4.56 3.53 16.74
N GLY A 40 -5.14 2.43 16.25
CA GLY A 40 -4.43 1.25 15.76
C GLY A 40 -3.19 1.58 14.94
N LYS A 41 -2.12 0.79 15.13
CA LYS A 41 -0.81 1.03 14.53
C LYS A 41 -0.93 0.94 13.00
N ARG A 42 -0.91 2.08 12.32
CA ARG A 42 -0.90 2.12 10.86
C ARG A 42 0.51 1.96 10.31
N SER A 43 0.65 1.19 9.24
CA SER A 43 1.88 1.09 8.45
C SER A 43 1.71 1.75 7.09
N CYS A 44 2.71 2.49 6.67
CA CYS A 44 2.75 3.19 5.38
C CYS A 44 3.92 2.68 4.53
N TYR A 45 3.64 2.25 3.31
CA TYR A 45 4.67 1.78 2.38
C TYR A 45 4.58 2.53 1.05
N CYS A 46 5.71 3.06 0.58
CA CYS A 46 5.80 3.60 -0.78
C CYS A 46 5.56 2.50 -1.83
N LEU A 47 5.34 2.90 -3.08
CA LEU A 47 5.13 1.97 -4.19
C LEU A 47 6.25 0.93 -4.35
N ASN A 48 7.53 1.33 -4.26
CA ASN A 48 8.65 0.41 -4.45
C ASN A 48 8.70 -0.67 -3.35
N CYS A 49 8.65 -0.26 -2.08
CA CYS A 49 8.55 -1.21 -0.97
C CYS A 49 7.23 -2.00 -0.99
N SER A 50 6.19 -1.38 -1.57
CA SER A 50 4.95 -1.97 -2.07
C SER A 50 5.16 -3.30 -2.78
N LEU A 51 5.84 -3.16 -3.92
CA LEU A 51 6.15 -4.20 -4.89
C LEU A 51 7.15 -5.21 -4.34
N GLU A 52 8.23 -4.75 -3.70
CA GLU A 52 9.27 -5.61 -3.12
C GLU A 52 8.72 -6.56 -2.05
N LYS A 53 7.73 -6.11 -1.27
CA LYS A 53 7.09 -6.92 -0.22
C LYS A 53 5.93 -7.77 -0.74
N GLY A 54 5.61 -7.72 -2.04
CA GLY A 54 4.44 -8.41 -2.61
C GLY A 54 3.10 -7.87 -2.10
N LEU A 55 3.07 -6.63 -1.60
CA LEU A 55 1.84 -5.96 -1.15
C LEU A 55 1.12 -5.25 -2.31
N ALA A 56 1.83 -5.04 -3.40
CA ALA A 56 1.35 -4.50 -4.66
C ALA A 56 1.98 -5.27 -5.82
N GLU A 57 1.32 -5.25 -6.97
CA GLU A 57 1.88 -5.74 -8.22
C GLU A 57 1.29 -5.01 -9.43
N TYR A 58 1.94 -5.16 -10.58
CA TYR A 58 1.36 -4.75 -11.85
C TYR A 58 0.75 -5.97 -12.54
N ARG A 59 -0.49 -5.85 -13.02
CA ARG A 59 -1.14 -6.85 -13.88
C ARG A 59 -1.53 -6.26 -15.21
N GLU A 60 -1.65 -7.12 -16.22
CA GLU A 60 -2.28 -6.73 -17.48
C GLU A 60 -3.78 -6.97 -17.37
N GLU A 61 -4.57 -5.91 -17.57
CA GLU A 61 -6.02 -5.98 -17.61
C GLU A 61 -6.50 -5.27 -18.88
N LYS A 62 -7.21 -6.01 -19.75
CA LYS A 62 -7.72 -5.49 -21.03
C LYS A 62 -6.64 -4.82 -21.90
N GLY A 63 -5.41 -5.32 -21.84
CA GLY A 63 -4.27 -4.80 -22.61
C GLY A 63 -3.57 -3.59 -21.98
N GLU A 64 -3.99 -3.16 -20.78
CA GLU A 64 -3.35 -2.08 -20.03
C GLU A 64 -2.61 -2.62 -18.81
N ARG A 65 -1.48 -1.99 -18.47
CA ARG A 65 -0.72 -2.33 -17.27
C ARG A 65 -1.28 -1.56 -16.07
N VAL A 66 -1.97 -2.25 -15.19
CA VAL A 66 -2.66 -1.70 -14.02
C VAL A 66 -1.85 -2.01 -12.76
N LEU A 67 -1.65 -0.99 -11.91
CA LEU A 67 -1.11 -1.19 -10.56
C LEU A 67 -2.23 -1.61 -9.62
N THR A 68 -2.08 -2.79 -9.03
CA THR A 68 -3.03 -3.36 -8.09
C THR A 68 -2.35 -3.50 -6.74
N PHE A 69 -2.82 -2.74 -5.74
CA PHE A 69 -2.56 -3.08 -4.35
C PHE A 69 -3.42 -4.31 -4.03
N PHE A 70 -2.91 -5.20 -3.18
CA PHE A 70 -3.55 -6.50 -2.92
C PHE A 70 -3.57 -7.41 -4.14
N PRO A 71 -2.45 -8.10 -4.42
CA PRO A 71 -2.55 -9.33 -5.20
C PRO A 71 -3.43 -10.31 -4.40
N GLY A 72 -4.74 -10.25 -4.58
CA GLY A 72 -5.67 -11.22 -4.03
C GLY A 72 -5.26 -12.60 -4.51
N GLU A 73 -5.25 -13.53 -3.56
CA GLU A 73 -5.36 -14.97 -3.79
C GLU A 73 -6.22 -15.22 -5.02
N THR A 74 -5.75 -16.08 -5.91
CA THR A 74 -6.45 -16.51 -7.12
C THR A 74 -7.95 -16.63 -6.89
N TYR A 75 -8.75 -15.70 -7.44
CA TYR A 75 -10.16 -15.95 -7.67
C TYR A 75 -10.21 -17.02 -8.76
N ASN A 76 -10.25 -18.29 -8.36
CA ASN A 76 -10.63 -19.36 -9.26
C ASN A 76 -12.07 -19.10 -9.67
N VAL A 77 -12.25 -18.62 -10.90
CA VAL A 77 -13.55 -18.51 -11.57
C VAL A 77 -13.90 -19.86 -12.18
#